data_AF-A0ABD7LEZ6-F1
#
_entry.id   AF-A0ABD7LEZ6-F1
#
_cell.length_a   1.000
_cell.length_b   1.000
_cell.length_c   1.000
_cell.angle_alpha   90.00
_cell.angle_beta   90.00
_cell.angle_gamma   90.00
#
_symmetry.space_group_name_H-M   'P 1'
#
loop_
_entity.id
_entity.type
_entity.pdbx_description
1 polymer ?
#
loop_
_entity_poly.entity_id
_entity_poly.type
_entity_poly.pdbx_seq_one_letter_code
_entity_poly.pdbx_strand_id
1 'polypeptide(L)' 'MHTPVTVRAARASDAGQLTTLARLSKAHCRYPREWLDLSEADLKITPETIDESIGYVA' A
#
# COMPACT_ATOMS: atom_id res chain seq x y z
N MET A 1 -2.46 -19.59 16.42
CA MET A 1 -1.13 -19.15 16.90
C MET A 1 -0.79 -17.87 16.16
N HIS A 2 -0.40 -16.81 16.85
CA HIS A 2 0.05 -15.58 16.19
C HIS A 2 1.51 -15.74 15.80
N THR A 3 1.81 -15.68 14.51
CA THR A 3 3.18 -15.58 14.03
C THR A 3 3.72 -14.20 14.42
N PRO A 4 4.89 -14.10 15.07
CA PRO A 4 5.49 -12.81 15.36
C PRO A 4 5.79 -12.06 14.06
N VAL A 5 5.51 -10.77 14.05
CA VAL A 5 5.70 -9.88 12.89
C VAL A 5 6.79 -8.88 13.23
N THR A 6 7.70 -8.63 12.29
CA THR A 6 8.81 -7.68 12.47
C THR A 6 8.53 -6.41 11.71
N VAL A 7 8.37 -5.30 12.43
CA VAL A 7 8.18 -3.99 11.81
C VAL A 7 9.52 -3.36 11.45
N ARG A 8 9.63 -2.80 10.24
CA ARG A 8 10.80 -2.06 9.76
C ARG A 8 10.39 -0.82 8.97
N ALA A 9 11.31 0.12 8.78
CA ALA A 9 11.12 1.21 7.84
C ALA A 9 10.86 0.67 6.43
N ALA A 10 9.94 1.32 5.72
CA ALA A 10 9.68 1.05 4.31
C ALA A 10 10.89 1.44 3.47
N ARG A 11 11.09 0.75 2.36
CA ARG A 11 12.10 1.03 1.34
C ARG A 11 11.40 1.36 0.05
N ALA A 12 12.06 2.11 -0.83
CA ALA A 12 11.56 2.45 -2.15
C ALA A 12 11.10 1.20 -2.96
N SER A 13 11.77 0.05 -2.75
CA SER A 13 11.40 -1.24 -3.35
C SER A 13 10.04 -1.81 -2.89
N ASP A 14 9.53 -1.39 -1.72
CA ASP A 14 8.25 -1.85 -1.17
C ASP A 14 7.04 -1.18 -1.88
N ALA A 15 7.27 -0.09 -2.63
CA ALA A 15 6.23 0.76 -3.22
C ALA A 15 5.20 -0.01 -4.07
N GLY A 16 5.65 -0.99 -4.88
CA GLY A 16 4.74 -1.81 -5.70
C GLY A 16 3.85 -2.72 -4.86
N GLN A 17 4.39 -3.34 -3.81
CA GLN A 17 3.61 -4.17 -2.89
C GLN A 17 2.63 -3.33 -2.08
N LEU A 18 3.05 -2.15 -1.63
CA LEU A 18 2.20 -1.21 -0.90
C LEU A 18 1.07 -0.66 -1.77
N THR A 19 1.33 -0.36 -3.05
CA THR A 19 0.30 -0.01 -4.04
C THR A 19 -0.75 -1.12 -4.16
N THR A 20 -0.29 -2.36 -4.28
CA THR A 20 -1.17 -3.53 -4.36
C THR A 20 -2.01 -3.67 -3.09
N LEU A 21 -1.39 -3.49 -1.92
CA LEU A 21 -2.06 -3.57 -0.63
C LEU A 21 -3.11 -2.46 -0.46
N ALA A 22 -2.80 -1.23 -0.87
CA ALA A 22 -3.75 -0.12 -0.85
C ALA A 22 -5.01 -0.44 -1.66
N ARG A 23 -4.84 -0.99 -2.87
CA ARG A 23 -5.97 -1.42 -3.71
C ARG A 23 -6.76 -2.57 -3.09
N LEU A 24 -6.09 -3.59 -2.58
CA LEU A 24 -6.72 -4.74 -1.91
C LEU A 24 -7.50 -4.31 -0.67
N SER A 25 -6.95 -3.39 0.12
CA SER A 25 -7.59 -2.83 1.31
C SER A 25 -8.90 -2.14 0.95
N LYS A 26 -8.91 -1.27 -0.08
CA LYS A 26 -10.14 -0.61 -0.54
C LYS A 26 -11.16 -1.60 -1.11
N ALA A 27 -10.72 -2.60 -1.87
CA ALA A 27 -11.60 -3.65 -2.38
C ALA A 27 -12.22 -4.48 -1.25
N HIS A 28 -11.44 -4.81 -0.22
CA HIS A 28 -11.93 -5.48 0.98
C HIS A 28 -12.99 -4.64 1.71
N CYS A 29 -12.83 -3.32 1.73
CA CYS A 29 -13.82 -2.37 2.23
C CYS A 29 -15.04 -2.19 1.31
N ARG A 30 -15.24 -3.06 0.32
CA ARG A 30 -16.39 -3.09 -0.61
C ARG A 30 -16.54 -1.84 -1.48
N TYR A 31 -15.44 -1.16 -1.78
CA TYR A 31 -15.46 -0.09 -2.77
C TYR A 31 -15.84 -0.69 -4.14
N PRO A 32 -16.76 -0.05 -4.90
CA PRO A 32 -17.07 -0.47 -6.26
C PRO A 32 -15.81 -0.54 -7.12
N ARG A 33 -15.75 -1.50 -8.04
CA ARG A 33 -14.58 -1.68 -8.89
C ARG A 33 -14.34 -0.45 -9.76
N GLU A 34 -15.39 0.20 -10.28
CA GLU A 34 -15.24 1.44 -11.02
C GLU A 34 -14.56 2.55 -10.20
N TRP A 35 -14.76 2.60 -8.89
CA TRP A 35 -14.13 3.60 -8.04
C TRP A 35 -12.66 3.29 -7.80
N LEU A 36 -12.32 2.00 -7.66
CA LEU A 36 -10.93 1.58 -7.54
C LEU A 36 -10.13 1.87 -8.81
N ASP A 37 -10.75 1.67 -9.97
CA ASP A 37 -10.12 1.92 -11.26
C ASP A 37 -9.99 3.44 -11.51
N LEU A 38 -10.98 4.26 -11.11
CA LEU A 38 -10.87 5.73 -11.15
C LEU A 38 -9.83 6.28 -10.16
N SER A 39 -9.63 5.61 -9.02
CA SER A 39 -8.69 6.04 -7.97
C SER A 39 -7.30 5.42 -8.12
N GLU A 40 -6.98 4.80 -9.26
CA GLU A 40 -5.71 4.08 -9.44
C GLU A 40 -4.49 4.99 -9.19
N ALA A 41 -4.55 6.24 -9.66
CA ALA A 41 -3.50 7.22 -9.44
C ALA A 41 -3.33 7.57 -7.94
N ASP A 42 -4.43 7.74 -7.22
CA ASP A 42 -4.42 8.10 -5.79
C ASP A 42 -3.98 6.94 -4.89
N LEU A 43 -4.15 5.70 -5.36
CA LEU A 43 -3.73 4.48 -4.66
C LEU A 43 -2.29 4.07 -4.98
N LYS A 44 -1.67 4.72 -5.97
CA LYS A 44 -0.31 4.43 -6.39
C LYS A 44 0.69 5.04 -5.41
N ILE A 45 1.46 4.18 -4.77
CA ILE A 45 2.60 4.55 -3.95
C ILE A 45 3.84 4.40 -4.82
N THR A 46 4.58 5.49 -5.01
CA THR A 46 5.82 5.48 -5.79
C THR A 46 7.04 5.34 -4.89
N PRO A 47 8.20 4.92 -5.43
CA PRO A 47 9.47 4.95 -4.69
C PRO A 47 9.73 6.32 -4.02
N GLU A 48 9.49 7.40 -4.75
CA GLU A 48 9.66 8.78 -4.27
C GLU A 48 8.72 9.10 -3.11
N THR A 49 7.46 8.61 -3.17
CA THR A 49 6.50 8.75 -2.06
C THR A 49 7.06 8.16 -0.76
N ILE A 50 7.76 7.03 -0.86
CA ILE A 50 8.39 6.38 0.31
C ILE A 50 9.59 7.17 0.81
N ASP A 51 10.45 7.64 -0.10
CA ASP A 51 11.65 8.39 0.28
C ASP A 51 11.32 9.77 0.91
N GLU A 52 10.19 10.37 0.52
CA GLU A 52 9.72 11.67 1.03
C GLU A 52 8.80 11.58 2.26
N SER A 53 8.41 10.36 2.68
CA SER A 53 7.44 10.14 3.75
C SER A 53 7.96 9.24 4.87
N ILE A 54 7.29 9.25 6.02
CA ILE A 54 7.54 8.27 7.09
C ILE A 54 6.66 7.04 6.83
N GLY A 55 7.29 5.92 6.41
CA GLY A 55 6.61 4.65 6.14
C GLY A 55 7.21 3.47 6.91
N TYR A 56 6.36 2.55 7.36
CA TYR A 56 6.75 1.31 8.01
C TYR A 56 5.98 0.12 7.42
N VAL A 57 6.64 -1.03 7.34
CA VAL A 57 6.06 -2.30 6.87
C VAL A 57 6.31 -3.40 7.90
N ALA A 58 5.46 -4.42 7.91
CA ALA A 58 5.43 -5.51 8.88
C ALA A 58 5.37 -6.85 8.14
#